data_AF-A0A6L9U4N1-F1
#
_entry.id   AF-A0A6L9U4N1-F1
#
_cell.length_a   1.000
_cell.length_b   1.000
_cell.length_c   1.000
_cell.angle_alpha   90.00
_cell.angle_beta   90.00
_cell.angle_gamma   90.00
#
_symmetry.space_group_name_H-M   'P 1'
#
loop_
_entity.id
_entity.type
_entity.pdbx_description
1 polymer ?
#
loop_
_entity_poly.entity_id
_entity_poly.type
_entity_poly.pdbx_seq_one_letter_code
_entity_poly.pdbx_strand_id
1 'polypeptide(L)'
;MTGDIDDKPQPLIEHLMELRTRLIWSIVAFFVAFIGCFAVAKHLFNYLVYPYKWAVEWAHLDLAKSELIYTAPQEFFFTQVKVAMFGALVISFPIIAAQIYKFVAPGLYKNERNAFLPFLIASPILFLMGAALVYFFFTPMVMWFFLKMQQTPGDGQVGIALMPKVSEYLSLIMTLVFSFGLVFQLPVITTLLARVGLLTSAWLAEKRKFAIVFAFIVAAVLTPPDPMSQIGLALPTILLYEISIYAARLVERQRTRQALDESGGTSEITKTDDV
;
A
#
# COMPACT_ATOMS: atom_id res chain seq x y z
N MET A 1 -32.41 -28.68 16.96
CA MET A 1 -33.15 -27.61 16.29
C MET A 1 -32.99 -26.32 17.09
N THR A 2 -31.95 -25.55 16.78
CA THR A 2 -31.78 -24.14 17.18
C THR A 2 -31.53 -23.39 15.89
N GLY A 3 -32.63 -23.13 15.19
CA GLY A 3 -32.65 -22.47 13.89
C GLY A 3 -32.37 -20.98 14.00
N ASP A 4 -31.52 -20.49 13.11
CA ASP A 4 -31.97 -19.63 12.02
C ASP A 4 -32.61 -18.27 12.37
N ILE A 5 -31.98 -17.46 13.24
CA ILE A 5 -32.43 -16.08 13.50
C ILE A 5 -31.41 -15.00 13.11
N ASP A 6 -30.22 -15.35 12.62
CA ASP A 6 -29.14 -14.36 12.49
C ASP A 6 -28.66 -14.19 11.05
N ASP A 7 -29.60 -14.21 10.10
CA ASP A 7 -29.40 -13.87 8.68
C ASP A 7 -30.50 -12.89 8.21
N LYS A 8 -30.81 -11.90 9.07
CA LYS A 8 -31.58 -10.73 8.62
C LYS A 8 -30.59 -9.71 8.06
N PRO A 9 -30.80 -9.19 6.83
CA PRO A 9 -30.06 -8.03 6.37
C PRO A 9 -30.27 -6.92 7.42
N GLN A 10 -29.18 -6.49 8.06
CA GLN A 10 -29.26 -5.42 9.04
C GLN A 10 -29.94 -4.20 8.38
N PRO A 11 -30.88 -3.54 9.05
CA PRO A 11 -31.45 -2.28 8.58
C PRO A 11 -30.31 -1.34 8.16
N LEU A 12 -30.42 -0.70 7.00
CA LEU A 12 -29.41 0.26 6.50
C LEU A 12 -29.00 1.29 7.57
N ILE A 13 -29.94 1.65 8.45
CA ILE A 13 -29.72 2.50 9.62
C ILE A 13 -28.68 1.92 10.59
N GLU A 14 -28.76 0.62 10.91
CA GLU A 14 -27.80 -0.05 11.81
C GLU A 14 -26.40 -0.10 11.19
N HIS A 15 -26.29 -0.39 9.90
CA HIS A 15 -25.01 -0.39 9.19
C HIS A 15 -24.36 1.00 9.13
N LEU A 16 -25.17 2.06 8.94
CA LEU A 16 -24.70 3.45 8.98
C LEU A 16 -24.28 3.89 10.40
N MET A 17 -24.99 3.45 11.44
CA MET A 17 -24.60 3.71 12.83
C MET A 17 -23.29 3.00 13.20
N GLU A 18 -23.09 1.78 12.70
CA GLU A 18 -21.82 1.07 12.85
C GLU A 18 -20.69 1.84 12.16
N LEU A 19 -20.87 2.26 10.90
CA LEU A 19 -19.87 3.06 10.18
C LEU A 19 -19.43 4.29 10.96
N ARG A 20 -20.37 5.07 11.50
CA ARG A 20 -20.07 6.26 12.30
C ARG A 20 -19.20 5.92 13.51
N THR A 21 -19.59 4.89 14.26
CA THR A 21 -18.88 4.51 15.49
C THR A 21 -17.46 4.03 15.16
N ARG A 22 -17.31 3.19 14.12
CA ARG A 22 -16.01 2.69 13.64
C ARG A 22 -15.12 3.82 13.17
N LEU A 23 -15.68 4.77 12.42
CA LEU A 23 -14.97 5.95 11.92
C LEU A 23 -14.47 6.82 13.07
N ILE A 24 -15.27 7.06 14.12
CA ILE A 24 -14.85 7.83 15.29
C ILE A 24 -13.66 7.14 15.98
N TRP A 25 -13.70 5.82 16.18
CA TRP A 25 -12.58 5.09 16.79
C TRP A 25 -11.31 5.16 15.93
N SER A 26 -11.43 5.06 14.60
CA SER A 26 -10.30 5.24 13.67
C SER A 26 -9.70 6.64 13.74
N ILE A 27 -10.55 7.67 13.81
CA ILE A 27 -10.12 9.07 13.93
C ILE A 27 -9.43 9.31 15.28
N VAL A 28 -9.99 8.82 16.38
CA VAL A 28 -9.38 8.95 17.72
C VAL A 28 -8.03 8.25 17.76
N ALA A 29 -7.92 7.02 17.24
CA ALA A 29 -6.66 6.30 17.16
C ALA A 29 -5.61 7.07 16.33
N PHE A 30 -6.02 7.64 15.19
CA PHE A 30 -5.16 8.49 14.37
C PHE A 30 -4.69 9.74 15.13
N PHE A 31 -5.58 10.45 15.82
CA PHE A 31 -5.22 11.66 16.57
C PHE A 31 -4.29 11.38 17.74
N VAL A 32 -4.51 10.29 18.47
CA VAL A 32 -3.61 9.86 19.56
C VAL A 32 -2.22 9.55 18.99
N ALA A 33 -2.16 8.78 17.89
CA ALA A 33 -0.91 8.51 17.20
C ALA A 33 -0.25 9.78 16.66
N PHE A 34 -1.03 10.74 16.16
CA PHE A 34 -0.56 12.03 15.66
C PHE A 34 0.11 12.87 16.73
N ILE A 35 -0.51 13.01 17.91
CA ILE A 35 0.09 13.75 19.03
C ILE A 35 1.42 13.09 19.44
N GLY A 36 1.46 11.76 19.51
CA GLY A 36 2.69 11.01 19.78
C GLY A 36 3.78 11.23 18.73
N CYS A 37 3.44 11.10 17.45
CA CYS A 37 4.35 11.31 16.32
C CYS A 37 4.82 12.77 16.22
N PHE A 38 3.97 13.74 16.57
CA PHE A 38 4.32 15.15 16.56
C PHE A 38 5.40 15.48 17.60
N ALA A 39 5.31 14.87 18.80
CA ALA A 39 6.33 15.02 19.83
C ALA A 39 7.72 14.52 19.38
N VAL A 40 7.76 13.47 18.54
CA VAL A 40 9.00 12.88 18.00
C VAL A 40 9.27 13.23 16.54
N ALA A 41 8.60 14.25 15.98
CA ALA A 41 8.64 14.54 14.54
C ALA A 41 10.04 14.84 14.02
N LYS A 42 10.92 15.45 14.83
CA LYS A 42 12.32 15.69 14.47
C LYS A 42 13.13 14.41 14.30
N HIS A 43 12.87 13.40 15.13
CA HIS A 43 13.53 12.10 14.98
C HIS A 43 13.00 11.38 13.75
N LEU A 44 11.68 11.41 13.55
CA LEU A 44 11.06 10.80 12.37
C LEU A 44 11.58 11.46 11.08
N PHE A 45 11.71 12.78 11.08
CA PHE A 45 12.35 13.54 10.00
C PHE A 45 13.74 13.02 9.66
N ASN A 46 14.62 12.87 10.65
CA ASN A 46 15.98 12.36 10.44
C ASN A 46 15.96 10.94 9.85
N TYR A 47 15.01 10.09 10.27
CA TYR A 47 14.84 8.78 9.67
C TYR A 47 14.44 8.88 8.19
N LEU A 48 13.50 9.75 7.83
CA LEU A 48 13.08 9.92 6.44
C LEU A 48 14.19 10.47 5.52
N VAL A 49 15.24 11.09 6.07
CA VAL A 49 16.37 11.64 5.31
C VAL A 49 17.50 10.64 5.08
N TYR A 50 17.57 9.51 5.79
CA TYR A 50 18.62 8.50 5.56
C TYR A 50 18.74 8.03 4.11
N PRO A 51 17.66 7.76 3.37
CA PRO A 51 17.74 7.38 1.96
C PRO A 51 18.46 8.41 1.09
N TYR A 52 18.37 9.70 1.42
CA TYR A 52 19.13 10.74 0.71
C TYR A 52 20.63 10.62 0.99
N LYS A 53 21.01 10.32 2.24
CA LYS A 53 22.43 10.08 2.57
C LYS A 53 23.01 8.93 1.77
N TRP A 54 22.28 7.79 1.68
CA TRP A 54 22.71 6.66 0.84
C TRP A 54 22.83 7.04 -0.63
N ALA A 55 21.90 7.83 -1.16
CA ALA A 55 21.96 8.30 -2.53
C ALA A 55 23.19 9.18 -2.83
N VAL A 56 23.55 10.07 -1.88
CA VAL A 56 24.75 10.92 -1.97
C VAL A 56 26.02 10.05 -1.94
N GLU A 57 26.08 9.06 -1.05
CA GLU A 57 27.19 8.09 -1.00
C GLU A 57 27.31 7.29 -2.31
N TRP A 58 26.19 6.77 -2.84
CA TRP A 58 26.13 6.04 -4.11
C TRP A 58 26.51 6.92 -5.31
N ALA A 59 26.31 8.23 -5.21
CA ALA A 59 26.69 9.18 -6.23
C ALA A 59 28.17 9.57 -6.16
N HIS A 60 28.89 9.16 -5.10
CA HIS A 60 30.25 9.59 -4.76
C HIS A 60 30.36 11.11 -4.57
N LEU A 61 29.32 11.71 -4.01
CA LEU A 61 29.28 13.14 -3.69
C LEU A 61 29.61 13.37 -2.22
N ASP A 62 30.07 14.59 -1.90
CA ASP A 62 30.36 14.99 -0.53
C ASP A 62 29.04 15.28 0.22
N LEU A 63 28.80 14.55 1.32
CA LEU A 63 27.64 14.79 2.19
C LEU A 63 27.64 16.21 2.74
N ALA A 64 28.81 16.81 2.99
CA ALA A 64 28.90 18.15 3.53
C ALA A 64 28.41 19.24 2.56
N LYS A 65 28.34 18.93 1.26
CA LYS A 65 27.85 19.85 0.22
C LYS A 65 26.41 19.56 -0.21
N SER A 66 25.83 18.47 0.29
CA SER A 66 24.50 17.99 -0.09
C SER A 66 23.51 18.33 1.02
N GLU A 67 23.21 19.62 1.18
CA GLU A 67 22.29 20.13 2.21
C GLU A 67 20.86 20.24 1.67
N LEU A 68 19.88 19.93 2.53
CA LEU A 68 18.47 20.20 2.26
C LEU A 68 18.12 21.59 2.79
N ILE A 69 17.60 22.44 1.91
CA ILE A 69 17.26 23.82 2.25
C ILE A 69 15.77 23.98 2.53
N TYR A 70 15.40 24.96 3.35
CA TYR A 70 14.03 25.46 3.44
C TYR A 70 14.03 26.92 3.00
N THR A 71 13.01 27.30 2.24
CA THR A 71 12.94 28.62 1.61
C THR A 71 12.07 29.60 2.38
N ALA A 72 11.15 29.08 3.20
CA ALA A 72 10.28 29.90 4.05
C ALA A 72 10.34 29.43 5.51
N PRO A 73 10.22 30.33 6.50
CA PRO A 73 10.28 29.97 7.91
C PRO A 73 9.13 29.02 8.33
N GLN A 74 7.92 29.22 7.79
CA GLN A 74 6.79 28.32 8.06
C GLN A 74 6.93 26.93 7.41
N GLU A 75 7.79 26.78 6.40
CA GLU A 75 7.95 25.53 5.66
C GLU A 75 8.35 24.38 6.59
N PHE A 76 9.27 24.65 7.52
CA PHE A 76 9.77 23.65 8.45
C PHE A 76 8.70 23.18 9.43
N PHE A 77 7.84 24.08 9.92
CA PHE A 77 6.72 23.73 10.79
C PHE A 77 5.71 22.83 10.07
N PHE A 78 5.24 23.21 8.88
CA PHE A 78 4.30 22.39 8.10
C PHE A 78 4.90 21.04 7.71
N THR A 79 6.21 20.99 7.48
CA THR A 79 6.92 19.75 7.23
C THR A 79 6.85 18.80 8.42
N GLN A 80 7.07 19.30 9.65
CA GLN A 80 6.92 18.49 10.86
C GLN A 80 5.50 17.97 11.06
N VAL A 81 4.49 18.81 10.79
CA VAL A 81 3.08 18.39 10.83
C VAL A 81 2.83 17.26 9.82
N LYS A 82 3.28 17.40 8.57
CA LYS A 82 3.13 16.35 7.55
C LYS A 82 3.81 15.03 7.96
N VAL A 83 5.03 15.11 8.48
CA VAL A 83 5.79 13.94 8.97
C VAL A 83 5.03 13.26 10.12
N ALA A 84 4.51 14.04 11.06
CA ALA A 84 3.72 13.51 12.16
C ALA A 84 2.41 12.86 11.67
N MET A 85 1.70 13.49 10.72
CA MET A 85 0.49 12.92 10.11
C MET A 85 0.79 11.60 9.40
N PHE A 86 1.88 11.55 8.63
CA PHE A 86 2.31 10.34 7.94
C PHE A 86 2.66 9.22 8.93
N GLY A 87 3.49 9.51 9.94
CA GLY A 87 3.82 8.55 10.99
C GLY A 87 2.59 8.05 11.75
N ALA A 88 1.66 8.96 12.05
CA ALA A 88 0.39 8.63 12.68
C ALA A 88 -0.45 7.68 11.84
N LEU A 89 -0.52 7.91 10.53
CA LEU A 89 -1.23 7.05 9.60
C LEU A 89 -0.63 5.64 9.61
N VAL A 90 0.69 5.53 9.53
CA VAL A 90 1.38 4.22 9.54
C VAL A 90 1.14 3.47 10.86
N ILE A 91 1.26 4.15 12.01
CA ILE A 91 1.07 3.53 13.33
C ILE A 91 -0.39 3.17 13.59
N SER A 92 -1.34 4.02 13.18
CA SER A 92 -2.77 3.77 13.34
C SER A 92 -3.35 2.82 12.29
N PHE A 93 -2.61 2.53 11.22
CA PHE A 93 -3.06 1.67 10.12
C PHE A 93 -3.62 0.31 10.58
N PRO A 94 -3.00 -0.46 11.49
CA PRO A 94 -3.54 -1.74 11.94
C PRO A 94 -4.91 -1.58 12.62
N ILE A 95 -5.09 -0.51 13.40
CA ILE A 95 -6.36 -0.19 14.06
C ILE A 95 -7.40 0.20 13.00
N ILE A 96 -7.05 1.09 12.08
CA ILE A 96 -7.93 1.52 10.99
C ILE A 96 -8.35 0.33 10.13
N ALA A 97 -7.41 -0.52 9.72
CA ALA A 97 -7.67 -1.74 8.95
C ALA A 97 -8.58 -2.71 9.71
N ALA A 98 -8.38 -2.89 11.02
CA ALA A 98 -9.25 -3.72 11.84
C ALA A 98 -10.68 -3.14 11.97
N GLN A 99 -10.85 -1.82 12.04
CA GLN A 99 -12.18 -1.19 12.06
C GLN A 99 -12.87 -1.28 10.70
N ILE A 100 -12.14 -1.10 9.60
CA ILE A 100 -12.65 -1.31 8.23
C ILE A 100 -13.10 -2.76 8.08
N TYR A 101 -12.30 -3.73 8.53
CA TYR A 101 -12.69 -5.14 8.50
C TYR A 101 -13.97 -5.39 9.29
N LYS A 102 -14.10 -4.86 10.51
CA LYS A 102 -15.31 -5.02 11.32
C LYS A 102 -16.55 -4.41 10.66
N PHE A 103 -16.37 -3.39 9.82
CA PHE A 103 -17.44 -2.80 9.04
C PHE A 103 -17.82 -3.61 7.79
N VAL A 104 -16.84 -4.24 7.12
CA VAL A 104 -17.07 -5.04 5.91
C VAL A 104 -17.54 -6.47 6.22
N ALA A 105 -17.04 -7.06 7.32
CA ALA A 105 -17.33 -8.45 7.70
C ALA A 105 -18.83 -8.78 7.88
N PRO A 106 -19.71 -7.90 8.40
CA PRO A 106 -21.15 -8.14 8.49
C PRO A 106 -21.84 -8.21 7.13
N GLY A 107 -21.26 -7.60 6.08
CA GLY A 107 -21.77 -7.67 4.71
C GLY A 107 -21.41 -8.96 3.97
N LEU A 108 -20.68 -9.88 4.62
CA LEU A 108 -20.23 -11.14 4.04
C LEU A 108 -20.87 -12.35 4.72
N TYR A 109 -21.14 -13.40 3.94
CA TYR A 109 -21.74 -14.64 4.44
C TYR A 109 -20.85 -15.30 5.51
N LYS A 110 -21.45 -15.94 6.51
CA LYS A 110 -20.76 -16.54 7.68
C LYS A 110 -19.63 -17.50 7.31
N ASN A 111 -19.76 -18.21 6.19
CA ASN A 111 -18.72 -19.12 5.66
C ASN A 111 -17.51 -18.41 5.03
N GLU A 112 -17.63 -17.11 4.70
CA GLU A 112 -16.55 -16.33 4.08
C GLU A 112 -15.70 -15.58 5.11
N ARG A 113 -16.18 -15.38 6.34
CA ARG A 113 -15.49 -14.62 7.38
C ARG A 113 -14.12 -15.19 7.75
N ASN A 114 -13.98 -16.52 7.76
CA ASN A 114 -12.71 -17.21 8.00
C ASN A 114 -11.72 -17.07 6.84
N ALA A 115 -12.24 -16.88 5.61
CA ALA A 115 -11.40 -16.64 4.45
C ALA A 115 -10.73 -15.26 4.50
N PHE A 116 -11.31 -14.28 5.21
CA PHE A 116 -10.81 -12.90 5.33
C PHE A 116 -9.74 -12.71 6.40
N LEU A 117 -9.75 -13.54 7.46
CA LEU A 117 -8.81 -13.44 8.58
C LEU A 117 -7.31 -13.48 8.15
N PRO A 118 -6.86 -14.41 7.28
CA PRO A 118 -5.46 -14.41 6.84
C PRO A 118 -5.09 -13.15 6.04
N PHE A 119 -6.03 -12.58 5.27
CA PHE A 119 -5.78 -11.35 4.52
C PHE A 119 -5.68 -10.12 5.41
N LEU A 120 -6.40 -10.09 6.55
CA LEU A 120 -6.29 -9.02 7.53
C LEU A 120 -4.88 -8.96 8.16
N ILE A 121 -4.22 -10.10 8.32
CA ILE A 121 -2.83 -10.17 8.82
C ILE A 121 -1.83 -9.93 7.68
N ALA A 122 -2.10 -10.47 6.49
CA ALA A 122 -1.24 -10.28 5.31
C ALA A 122 -1.19 -8.82 4.86
N SER A 123 -2.29 -8.06 4.99
CA SER A 123 -2.39 -6.67 4.53
C SER A 123 -1.37 -5.73 5.19
N PRO A 124 -1.27 -5.64 6.53
CA PRO A 124 -0.22 -4.86 7.20
C PRO A 124 1.19 -5.31 6.83
N ILE A 125 1.42 -6.63 6.70
CA ILE A 125 2.74 -7.17 6.34
C ILE A 125 3.12 -6.75 4.92
N LEU A 126 2.22 -6.90 3.95
CA LEU A 126 2.44 -6.46 2.57
C LEU A 126 2.59 -4.95 2.46
N PHE A 127 1.82 -4.18 3.24
CA PHE A 127 1.95 -2.72 3.30
C PHE A 127 3.35 -2.32 3.78
N LEU A 128 3.81 -2.90 4.89
CA LEU A 128 5.14 -2.64 5.44
C LEU A 128 6.25 -3.11 4.50
N MET A 129 6.08 -4.24 3.82
CA MET A 129 7.01 -4.73 2.81
C MET A 129 7.11 -3.78 1.62
N GLY A 130 5.98 -3.24 1.15
CA GLY A 130 5.95 -2.23 0.09
C GLY A 130 6.59 -0.91 0.52
N ALA A 131 6.27 -0.44 1.73
CA ALA A 131 6.87 0.73 2.32
C ALA A 131 8.39 0.58 2.47
N ALA A 132 8.85 -0.59 2.92
CA ALA A 132 10.27 -0.92 3.04
C ALA A 132 10.96 -0.94 1.67
N LEU A 133 10.37 -1.58 0.66
CA LEU A 133 10.93 -1.60 -0.70
C LEU A 133 11.14 -0.17 -1.21
N VAL A 134 10.15 0.71 -1.02
CA VAL A 134 10.30 2.11 -1.44
C VAL A 134 11.38 2.82 -0.65
N TYR A 135 11.33 2.76 0.67
CA TYR A 135 12.25 3.49 1.53
C TYR A 135 13.72 3.05 1.34
N PHE A 136 13.98 1.75 1.26
CA PHE A 136 15.35 1.20 1.19
C PHE A 136 15.92 1.11 -0.22
N PHE A 137 15.09 0.92 -1.25
CA PHE A 137 15.59 0.70 -2.61
C PHE A 137 15.17 1.83 -3.55
N PHE A 138 13.89 2.18 -3.55
CA PHE A 138 13.33 3.07 -4.56
C PHE A 138 13.73 4.54 -4.36
N THR A 139 13.54 5.05 -3.14
CA THR A 139 13.94 6.41 -2.77
C THR A 139 15.42 6.69 -3.02
N PRO A 140 16.39 5.87 -2.56
CA PRO A 140 17.79 6.16 -2.82
C PRO A 140 18.14 6.05 -4.31
N MET A 141 17.51 5.14 -5.06
CA MET A 141 17.70 5.04 -6.52
C MET A 141 17.24 6.31 -7.26
N VAL A 142 16.04 6.81 -6.96
CA VAL A 142 15.50 8.04 -7.55
C VAL A 142 16.38 9.25 -7.20
N MET A 143 16.78 9.38 -5.93
CA MET A 143 17.66 10.47 -5.49
C MET A 143 19.03 10.38 -6.14
N TRP A 144 19.60 9.19 -6.25
CA TRP A 144 20.87 8.96 -6.92
C TRP A 144 20.82 9.39 -8.40
N PHE A 145 19.74 9.06 -9.09
CA PHE A 145 19.51 9.47 -10.48
C PHE A 145 19.52 11.00 -10.61
N PHE A 146 18.75 11.71 -9.79
CA PHE A 146 18.72 13.18 -9.82
C PHE A 146 20.07 13.82 -9.45
N LEU A 147 20.78 13.25 -8.47
CA LEU A 147 22.11 13.74 -8.08
C LEU A 147 23.13 13.56 -9.22
N LYS A 148 23.05 12.46 -9.99
CA LYS A 148 23.93 12.23 -11.15
C LYS A 148 23.64 13.15 -12.34
N MET A 149 22.49 13.82 -12.37
CA MET A 149 22.19 14.83 -13.40
C MET A 149 22.83 16.20 -13.11
N GLN A 150 23.41 16.40 -11.91
CA GLN A 150 24.13 17.63 -11.60
C GLN A 150 25.29 17.86 -12.57
N GLN A 151 25.44 19.09 -13.06
CA GLN A 151 26.55 19.48 -13.91
C GLN A 151 27.56 20.26 -13.07
N THR A 152 28.73 19.65 -12.86
CA THR A 152 29.86 20.35 -12.24
C THR A 152 30.33 21.43 -13.23
N PRO A 153 30.48 22.70 -12.81
CA PRO A 153 30.96 23.75 -13.71
C PRO A 153 32.34 23.38 -14.25
N GLY A 154 32.44 23.21 -15.57
CA GLY A 154 33.71 23.26 -16.29
C GLY A 154 34.16 24.71 -16.49
N ASP A 155 35.41 24.91 -16.92
CA ASP A 155 35.98 26.25 -17.12
C ASP A 155 35.11 27.08 -18.09
N GLY A 156 34.48 28.15 -17.57
CA GLY A 156 33.57 29.02 -18.33
C GLY A 156 32.12 28.55 -18.46
N GLN A 157 31.68 27.48 -17.79
CA GLN A 157 30.29 26.98 -17.83
C GLN A 157 29.55 27.23 -16.50
N VAL A 158 28.24 27.48 -16.58
CA VAL A 158 27.37 27.63 -15.41
C VAL A 158 27.17 26.26 -14.77
N GLY A 159 27.55 26.13 -13.50
CA GLY A 159 27.32 24.91 -12.73
C GLY A 159 25.85 24.75 -12.37
N ILE A 160 25.30 23.55 -12.51
CA ILE A 160 23.93 23.23 -12.13
C ILE A 160 23.98 22.25 -10.96
N ALA A 161 23.70 22.77 -9.76
CA ALA A 161 23.62 21.99 -8.53
C ALA A 161 22.17 21.76 -8.12
N LEU A 162 21.84 20.52 -7.74
CA LEU A 162 20.57 20.16 -7.14
C LEU A 162 20.58 20.60 -5.67
N MET A 163 19.69 21.53 -5.31
CA MET A 163 19.44 21.97 -3.93
C MET A 163 18.01 21.60 -3.56
N PRO A 164 17.76 20.38 -3.05
CA PRO A 164 16.40 19.94 -2.79
C PRO A 164 15.82 20.68 -1.59
N LYS A 165 14.55 21.11 -1.70
CA LYS A 165 13.84 21.63 -0.54
C LYS A 165 13.43 20.50 0.40
N VAL A 166 13.52 20.75 1.70
CA VAL A 166 13.11 19.80 2.73
C VAL A 166 11.66 19.35 2.54
N SER A 167 10.75 20.30 2.30
CA SER A 167 9.32 20.00 2.17
C SER A 167 8.99 19.17 0.93
N GLU A 168 9.64 19.44 -0.20
CA GLU A 168 9.45 18.73 -1.47
C GLU A 168 9.99 17.31 -1.38
N TYR A 169 11.22 17.16 -0.86
CA TYR A 169 11.86 15.86 -0.64
C TYR A 169 11.00 14.95 0.24
N LEU A 170 10.57 15.44 1.41
CA LEU A 170 9.74 14.63 2.30
C LEU A 170 8.37 14.35 1.71
N SER A 171 7.73 15.33 1.07
CA SER A 171 6.42 15.12 0.46
C SER A 171 6.49 14.04 -0.61
N LEU A 172 7.55 14.02 -1.42
CA LEU A 172 7.80 12.97 -2.40
C LEU A 172 7.93 11.60 -1.73
N ILE A 173 8.81 11.46 -0.73
CA ILE A 173 9.04 10.16 -0.07
C ILE A 173 7.78 9.66 0.64
N MET A 174 7.12 10.51 1.43
CA MET A 174 5.90 10.12 2.14
C MET A 174 4.81 9.69 1.17
N THR A 175 4.67 10.42 0.05
CA THR A 175 3.70 10.07 -1.01
C THR A 175 4.06 8.75 -1.68
N LEU A 176 5.33 8.53 -2.05
CA LEU A 176 5.80 7.28 -2.65
C LEU A 176 5.60 6.09 -1.70
N VAL A 177 6.04 6.20 -0.45
CA VAL A 177 5.92 5.14 0.55
C VAL A 177 4.45 4.79 0.78
N PHE A 178 3.58 5.79 0.91
CA PHE A 178 2.15 5.57 1.11
C PHE A 178 1.50 4.92 -0.13
N SER A 179 1.70 5.50 -1.31
CA SER A 179 1.11 5.01 -2.55
C SER A 179 1.55 3.59 -2.88
N PHE A 180 2.82 3.27 -2.69
CA PHE A 180 3.29 1.89 -2.88
C PHE A 180 2.79 0.93 -1.81
N GLY A 181 2.70 1.36 -0.55
CA GLY A 181 2.06 0.56 0.49
C GLY A 181 0.64 0.16 0.07
N LEU A 182 -0.10 1.07 -0.57
CA LEU A 182 -1.41 0.79 -1.17
C LEU A 182 -1.33 -0.11 -2.41
N VAL A 183 -0.37 0.08 -3.31
CA VAL A 183 -0.17 -0.80 -4.47
C VAL A 183 0.14 -2.23 -4.03
N PHE A 184 0.88 -2.42 -2.94
CA PHE A 184 1.11 -3.73 -2.33
C PHE A 184 -0.16 -4.37 -1.75
N GLN A 185 -1.29 -3.65 -1.68
CA GLN A 185 -2.59 -4.26 -1.36
C GLN A 185 -3.27 -4.88 -2.59
N LEU A 186 -2.78 -4.63 -3.81
CA LEU A 186 -3.35 -5.22 -5.03
C LEU A 186 -3.45 -6.75 -4.93
N PRO A 187 -2.38 -7.51 -4.57
CA PRO A 187 -2.47 -8.95 -4.46
C PRO A 187 -3.48 -9.42 -3.42
N VAL A 188 -3.60 -8.69 -2.30
CA VAL A 188 -4.56 -8.99 -1.23
C VAL A 188 -5.99 -8.83 -1.75
N ILE A 189 -6.28 -7.67 -2.34
CA ILE A 189 -7.63 -7.32 -2.81
C ILE A 189 -8.06 -8.22 -3.96
N THR A 190 -7.21 -8.43 -4.98
CA THR A 190 -7.58 -9.26 -6.14
C THR A 190 -7.79 -10.71 -5.76
N THR A 191 -6.96 -11.25 -4.86
CA THR A 191 -7.07 -12.64 -4.40
C THR A 191 -8.33 -12.83 -3.55
N LEU A 192 -8.67 -11.85 -2.72
CA LEU A 192 -9.89 -11.83 -1.93
C LEU A 192 -11.14 -11.83 -2.81
N LEU A 193 -11.17 -10.94 -3.82
CA LEU A 193 -12.26 -10.85 -4.78
C LEU A 193 -12.38 -12.12 -5.64
N ALA A 194 -11.25 -12.73 -6.04
CA ALA A 194 -11.24 -14.00 -6.73
C ALA A 194 -11.76 -15.16 -5.86
N ARG A 195 -11.49 -15.12 -4.55
CA ARG A 195 -11.99 -16.11 -3.58
C ARG A 195 -13.51 -16.10 -3.49
N VAL A 196 -14.10 -14.90 -3.35
CA VAL A 196 -15.56 -14.70 -3.32
C VAL A 196 -16.20 -14.97 -4.69
N GLY A 197 -15.41 -14.90 -5.78
CA GLY A 197 -15.86 -15.15 -7.15
C GLY A 197 -16.38 -13.90 -7.87
N LEU A 198 -16.07 -12.71 -7.34
CA LEU A 198 -16.36 -11.43 -7.99
C LEU A 198 -15.38 -11.12 -9.13
N LEU A 199 -14.19 -11.71 -9.10
CA LEU A 199 -13.18 -11.60 -10.14
C LEU A 199 -12.71 -12.99 -10.57
N THR A 200 -12.24 -13.09 -11.81
CA THR A 200 -11.57 -14.30 -12.31
C THR A 200 -10.13 -14.00 -12.75
N SER A 201 -9.24 -14.96 -12.63
CA SER A 201 -7.85 -14.87 -13.06
C SER A 201 -7.74 -14.70 -14.58
N ALA A 202 -8.71 -15.24 -15.34
CA ALA A 202 -8.87 -15.01 -16.77
C ALA A 202 -9.18 -13.55 -17.08
N TRP A 203 -10.11 -12.93 -16.34
CA TRP A 203 -10.44 -11.51 -16.52
C TRP A 203 -9.26 -10.59 -16.20
N LEU A 204 -8.56 -10.86 -15.09
CA LEU A 204 -7.34 -10.11 -14.74
C LEU A 204 -6.25 -10.26 -15.80
N ALA A 205 -6.10 -11.46 -16.38
CA ALA A 205 -5.16 -11.70 -17.46
C ALA A 205 -5.55 -10.99 -18.76
N GLU A 206 -6.84 -10.91 -19.11
CA GLU A 206 -7.30 -10.15 -20.27
C GLU A 206 -7.00 -8.66 -20.14
N LYS A 207 -7.09 -8.11 -18.91
CA LYS A 207 -6.85 -6.69 -18.64
C LYS A 207 -5.40 -6.29 -18.39
N ARG A 208 -4.41 -7.18 -18.63
CA ARG A 208 -2.97 -6.89 -18.50
C ARG A 208 -2.53 -5.59 -19.16
N LYS A 209 -2.93 -5.37 -20.41
CA LYS A 209 -2.59 -4.16 -21.17
C LYS A 209 -3.09 -2.88 -20.50
N PHE A 210 -4.28 -2.92 -19.89
CA PHE A 210 -4.85 -1.78 -19.16
C PHE A 210 -4.14 -1.57 -17.83
N ALA A 211 -3.80 -2.65 -17.11
CA ALA A 211 -3.04 -2.56 -15.86
C ALA A 211 -1.66 -1.94 -16.07
N ILE A 212 -0.96 -2.30 -17.17
CA ILE A 212 0.33 -1.69 -17.53
C ILE A 212 0.18 -0.19 -17.77
N VAL A 213 -0.80 0.22 -18.59
CA VAL A 213 -1.05 1.66 -18.85
C VAL A 213 -1.39 2.39 -17.56
N PHE A 214 -2.25 1.82 -16.72
CA PHE A 214 -2.61 2.41 -15.44
C PHE A 214 -1.41 2.54 -14.49
N ALA A 215 -0.52 1.54 -14.45
CA ALA A 215 0.71 1.59 -13.67
C ALA A 215 1.62 2.75 -14.12
N PHE A 216 1.75 2.98 -15.44
CA PHE A 216 2.51 4.12 -15.97
C PHE A 216 1.85 5.47 -15.70
N ILE A 217 0.51 5.55 -15.71
CA ILE A 217 -0.24 6.76 -15.35
C ILE A 217 -0.01 7.10 -13.87
N VAL A 218 -0.18 6.10 -12.99
CA VAL A 218 0.06 6.27 -11.55
C VAL A 218 1.52 6.66 -11.30
N ALA A 219 2.47 6.01 -11.97
CA ALA A 219 3.88 6.41 -11.91
C ALA A 219 4.09 7.86 -12.33
N ALA A 220 3.52 8.30 -13.46
CA ALA A 220 3.65 9.68 -13.93
C ALA A 220 3.07 10.73 -12.98
N VAL A 221 2.03 10.37 -12.20
CA VAL A 221 1.43 11.27 -11.20
C VAL A 221 2.25 11.31 -9.91
N LEU A 222 2.88 10.20 -9.53
CA LEU A 222 3.60 10.06 -8.27
C LEU A 222 5.08 10.42 -8.34
N THR A 223 5.71 10.22 -9.49
CA THR A 223 7.10 10.61 -9.72
C THR A 223 7.17 11.99 -10.38
N PRO A 224 8.30 12.69 -10.25
CA PRO A 224 8.59 13.79 -11.16
C PRO A 224 8.51 13.32 -12.63
N PRO A 225 8.41 14.25 -13.59
CA PRO A 225 8.31 13.93 -15.01
C PRO A 225 9.67 13.46 -15.58
N ASP A 226 10.20 12.35 -15.05
CA ASP A 226 11.44 11.71 -15.49
C ASP A 226 11.22 10.23 -15.83
N PRO A 227 11.70 9.75 -17.00
CA PRO A 227 11.44 8.38 -17.45
C PRO A 227 12.04 7.29 -16.55
N MET A 228 13.17 7.56 -15.90
CA MET A 228 13.88 6.56 -15.08
C MET A 228 13.09 6.23 -13.81
N SER A 229 12.66 7.25 -13.06
CA SER A 229 11.83 7.04 -11.87
C SER A 229 10.47 6.49 -12.24
N GLN A 230 9.89 6.93 -13.37
CA GLN A 230 8.60 6.43 -13.84
C GLN A 230 8.65 4.93 -14.19
N ILE A 231 9.65 4.49 -14.96
CA ILE A 231 9.85 3.07 -15.30
C ILE A 231 10.16 2.27 -14.04
N GLY A 232 11.05 2.80 -13.20
CA GLY A 232 11.37 2.17 -11.93
C GLY A 232 10.10 1.93 -11.10
N LEU A 233 9.12 2.83 -11.12
CA LEU A 233 7.91 2.73 -10.30
C LEU A 233 6.89 1.79 -10.92
N ALA A 234 6.72 1.88 -12.24
CA ALA A 234 5.77 1.09 -13.00
C ALA A 234 6.14 -0.41 -12.98
N LEU A 235 7.42 -0.75 -13.08
CA LEU A 235 7.85 -2.15 -13.23
C LEU A 235 7.52 -3.03 -12.00
N PRO A 236 7.82 -2.64 -10.75
CA PRO A 236 7.38 -3.36 -9.55
C PRO A 236 5.85 -3.42 -9.44
N THR A 237 5.14 -2.36 -9.84
CA THR A 237 3.68 -2.34 -9.85
C THR A 237 3.10 -3.39 -10.81
N ILE A 238 3.68 -3.49 -12.01
CA ILE A 238 3.31 -4.52 -13.00
C ILE A 238 3.66 -5.91 -12.49
N LEU A 239 4.81 -6.08 -11.85
CA LEU A 239 5.21 -7.35 -11.24
C LEU A 239 4.22 -7.79 -10.14
N LEU A 240 3.79 -6.86 -9.28
CA LEU A 240 2.77 -7.13 -8.27
C LEU A 240 1.42 -7.51 -8.89
N TYR A 241 1.04 -6.88 -9.99
CA TYR A 241 -0.15 -7.27 -10.74
C TYR A 241 -0.03 -8.71 -11.29
N GLU A 242 1.16 -9.12 -11.73
CA GLU A 242 1.39 -10.50 -12.17
C GLU A 242 1.28 -11.51 -11.01
N ILE A 243 1.89 -11.17 -9.87
CA ILE A 243 1.77 -11.95 -8.62
C ILE A 243 0.29 -12.05 -8.21
N SER A 244 -0.47 -10.97 -8.38
CA SER A 244 -1.91 -10.91 -8.09
C SER A 244 -2.71 -11.88 -8.95
N ILE A 245 -2.41 -11.97 -10.26
CA ILE A 245 -3.04 -12.94 -11.17
C ILE A 245 -2.71 -14.38 -10.76
N TYR A 246 -1.45 -14.64 -10.41
CA TYR A 246 -1.01 -15.96 -9.99
C TYR A 246 -1.70 -16.40 -8.69
N ALA A 247 -1.76 -15.52 -7.69
CA ALA A 247 -2.44 -15.78 -6.42
C ALA A 247 -3.95 -16.03 -6.61
N ALA A 248 -4.61 -15.22 -7.46
CA ALA A 248 -6.02 -15.44 -7.82
C ALA A 248 -6.25 -16.83 -8.44
N ARG A 249 -5.39 -17.25 -9.37
CA ARG A 249 -5.48 -18.57 -10.02
C ARG A 249 -5.31 -19.74 -9.03
N LEU A 250 -4.41 -19.60 -8.05
CA LEU A 250 -4.23 -20.62 -7.00
C LEU A 250 -5.50 -20.78 -6.17
N VAL A 251 -6.14 -19.68 -5.78
CA VAL A 251 -7.37 -19.70 -4.98
C VAL A 251 -8.55 -20.25 -5.77
N GLU A 252 -8.71 -19.88 -7.03
CA GLU A 252 -9.73 -20.46 -7.92
C GLU A 252 -9.59 -21.98 -8.04
N ARG A 253 -8.36 -22.48 -8.24
CA ARG A 253 -8.10 -23.92 -8.34
C ARG A 253 -8.45 -24.66 -7.05
N GLN A 254 -8.17 -24.07 -5.89
CA GLN A 254 -8.55 -24.63 -4.60
C GLN A 254 -10.07 -24.68 -4.42
N ARG A 255 -10.80 -23.63 -4.81
CA ARG A 255 -12.26 -23.59 -4.76
C ARG A 255 -12.90 -24.64 -5.66
N THR A 256 -12.42 -24.77 -6.91
CA THR A 256 -12.93 -25.80 -7.82
C THR A 256 -12.68 -27.21 -7.28
N ARG A 257 -11.52 -27.46 -6.67
CA ARG A 257 -11.22 -28.75 -6.05
C ARG A 257 -12.15 -29.06 -4.87
N GLN A 258 -12.41 -28.09 -3.99
CA GLN A 258 -13.34 -28.26 -2.88
C GLN A 258 -14.76 -28.56 -3.36
N ALA A 259 -15.23 -27.87 -4.40
CA ALA A 259 -16.54 -28.15 -4.99
C ALA A 259 -16.62 -29.57 -5.61
N LEU A 260 -15.52 -30.04 -6.22
CA LEU A 260 -15.45 -31.40 -6.75
C LEU A 260 -15.45 -32.46 -5.64
N ASP A 261 -14.69 -32.26 -4.56
CA ASP A 261 -14.64 -33.18 -3.41
C ASP A 261 -16.00 -33.29 -2.70
N GLU A 262 -16.75 -32.19 -2.56
CA GLU A 262 -18.11 -32.18 -2.02
C GLU A 262 -19.12 -32.92 -2.92
N SER A 263 -19.00 -32.77 -4.25
CA SER A 263 -19.86 -33.48 -5.20
C SER A 263 -19.54 -34.99 -5.31
N GLY A 264 -18.28 -35.39 -5.14
CA GLY A 264 -17.84 -36.79 -5.13
C GLY A 264 -18.31 -37.57 -3.91
N GLY A 265 -18.19 -36.98 -2.71
CA GLY A 265 -18.64 -37.62 -1.46
C GLY A 265 -20.16 -37.84 -1.38
N THR A 266 -20.94 -36.97 -2.03
CA THR A 266 -22.40 -37.14 -2.08
C THR A 266 -22.81 -38.37 -2.92
N SER A 267 -22.04 -38.70 -3.97
CA SER A 267 -22.34 -39.86 -4.84
C SER A 267 -21.97 -41.23 -4.26
N GLU A 268 -21.05 -41.30 -3.28
CA GLU A 268 -20.77 -42.54 -2.54
C GLU A 268 -21.85 -42.83 -1.48
N ILE A 269 -22.40 -41.80 -0.84
CA ILE A 269 -23.43 -41.98 0.19
C ILE A 269 -24.75 -42.50 -0.42
N THR A 270 -25.21 -41.94 -1.55
CA THR A 270 -26.44 -42.42 -2.21
C THR A 270 -26.35 -43.87 -2.71
N LYS A 271 -25.14 -44.39 -2.94
CA LYS A 271 -24.94 -45.76 -3.44
C LYS A 271 -24.89 -46.81 -2.34
N THR A 272 -24.76 -46.39 -1.08
CA THR A 272 -24.63 -47.29 0.07
C THR A 272 -25.97 -47.54 0.78
N ASP A 273 -26.97 -46.69 0.54
CA ASP A 273 -28.32 -46.81 1.11
C ASP A 273 -29.29 -47.66 0.24
N ASP A 274 -28.86 -48.14 -0.92
CA ASP A 274 -29.64 -48.96 -1.87
C ASP A 274 -29.34 -50.49 -1.80
N VAL A 275 -28.78 -50.98 -0.69
CA VAL A 275 -28.52 -52.43 -0.44
C VAL A 275 -29.22 -52.90 0.84
#